data_AF-A0A7C4ZT95-F1
#
_entry.id   AF-A0A7C4ZT95-F1
#
_cell.length_a   1.000
_cell.length_b   1.000
_cell.length_c   1.000
_cell.angle_alpha   90.00
_cell.angle_beta   90.00
_cell.angle_gamma   90.00
#
_symmetry.space_group_name_H-M   'P 1'
#
loop_
_entity.id
_entity.type
_entity.pdbx_description
1 polymer ?
#
loop_
_entity_poly.entity_id
_entity_poly.type
_entity_poly.pdbx_seq_one_letter_code
_entity_poly.pdbx_strand_id
1 'polypeptide(L)'
;MECSRQKNRISIGLLTRVISPYESPLYKLINAAIELTVMYSDEVGIKETFNRLWNRPIQWGVPLLEGFQSKLLDGPIDLIKILTKNRFDAIIVYGYSNLLNLLAIFICRALGIPLIFRGTATLLDRRNRAKEAVKAMILKGLFKLFDAFLVGGSYNRDYFHNYGVEKRKMFLVPFTVDVQWFATEAEKLSGQKQVLKERYGINAEVVILFVGNLTPKKGPHILLPAFRILAKEVEGVMLVI
;
A
#
# COMPACT_ATOMS: atom_id res chain seq x y z
N MET A 1 6.44 46.85 -11.72
CA MET A 1 6.83 45.51 -12.22
C MET A 1 6.82 44.55 -11.04
N GLU A 2 5.64 44.04 -10.70
CA GLU A 2 5.47 43.01 -9.67
C GLU A 2 5.82 41.66 -10.29
N CYS A 3 6.95 41.10 -9.88
CA CYS A 3 7.35 39.75 -10.24
C CYS A 3 6.46 38.79 -9.44
N SER A 4 5.37 38.32 -10.05
CA SER A 4 4.51 37.31 -9.46
C SER A 4 5.32 36.02 -9.26
N ARG A 5 5.74 35.75 -8.03
CA ARG A 5 6.11 34.38 -7.64
C ARG A 5 4.88 33.51 -7.86
N GLN A 6 4.87 32.73 -8.93
CA GLN A 6 4.04 31.54 -9.02
C GLN A 6 4.23 30.79 -7.69
N LYS A 7 3.15 30.49 -6.96
CA LYS A 7 3.21 29.73 -5.71
C LYS A 7 3.96 28.42 -6.01
N ASN A 8 5.23 28.31 -5.59
CA ASN A 8 5.98 27.06 -5.68
C ASN A 8 5.15 25.99 -4.98
N ARG A 9 4.61 25.06 -5.76
CA ARG A 9 3.90 23.91 -5.22
C ARG A 9 4.93 23.04 -4.51
N ILE A 10 4.60 22.54 -3.33
CA ILE A 10 5.48 21.64 -2.58
C ILE A 10 5.80 20.44 -3.47
N SER A 11 7.08 20.11 -3.64
CA SER A 11 7.56 19.00 -4.45
C SER A 11 7.91 17.81 -3.57
N ILE A 12 7.22 16.68 -3.77
CA ILE A 12 7.37 15.47 -2.97
C ILE A 12 7.76 14.30 -3.87
N GLY A 13 8.84 13.61 -3.48
CA GLY A 13 9.17 12.31 -4.04
C GLY A 13 8.52 11.19 -3.21
N LEU A 14 7.99 10.15 -3.86
CA LEU A 14 7.46 8.97 -3.20
C LEU A 14 8.21 7.74 -3.71
N LEU A 15 8.88 7.02 -2.84
CA LEU A 15 9.62 5.81 -3.16
C LEU A 15 8.85 4.58 -2.70
N THR A 16 8.49 3.71 -3.64
CA THR A 16 7.85 2.42 -3.39
C THR A 16 8.53 1.30 -4.16
N ARG A 17 8.29 0.04 -3.80
CA ARG A 17 8.73 -1.10 -4.63
C ARG A 17 7.85 -1.25 -5.86
N VAL A 18 6.53 -1.31 -5.64
CA VAL A 18 5.50 -1.51 -6.66
C VAL A 18 4.38 -0.49 -6.47
N ILE A 19 3.66 -0.18 -7.54
CA ILE A 19 2.46 0.67 -7.49
C ILE A 19 1.23 -0.23 -7.46
N SER A 20 0.42 -0.08 -6.41
CA SER A 20 -0.83 -0.83 -6.25
C SER A 20 -1.99 -0.11 -6.94
N PRO A 21 -2.97 -0.83 -7.52
CA PRO A 21 -4.20 -0.23 -8.06
C PRO A 21 -5.00 0.54 -7.00
N TYR A 22 -4.84 0.21 -5.72
CA TYR A 22 -5.53 0.90 -4.62
C TYR A 22 -4.85 2.22 -4.23
N GLU A 23 -3.56 2.37 -4.48
CA GLU A 23 -2.79 3.58 -4.14
C GLU A 23 -2.70 4.57 -5.30
N SER A 24 -2.75 4.10 -6.55
CA SER A 24 -2.70 4.98 -7.73
C SER A 24 -3.77 6.10 -7.70
N PRO A 25 -5.05 5.85 -7.34
CA PRO A 25 -6.04 6.92 -7.17
C PRO A 25 -5.63 7.96 -6.12
N LEU A 26 -5.05 7.52 -4.99
CA LEU A 26 -4.55 8.43 -3.97
C LEU A 26 -3.40 9.31 -4.50
N TYR A 27 -2.51 8.75 -5.32
CA TYR A 27 -1.40 9.52 -5.92
C TYR A 27 -1.91 10.61 -6.88
N LYS A 28 -2.97 10.32 -7.65
CA LYS A 28 -3.65 11.33 -8.49
C LYS A 28 -4.19 12.48 -7.64
N LEU A 29 -4.86 12.17 -6.53
CA LEU A 29 -5.40 13.18 -5.60
C LEU A 29 -4.28 14.00 -4.93
N ILE A 30 -3.19 13.36 -4.53
CA ILE A 30 -2.02 14.05 -3.96
C ILE A 30 -1.41 14.99 -5.00
N ASN A 31 -1.22 14.54 -6.24
CA ASN A 31 -0.66 15.36 -7.31
C ASN A 31 -1.57 16.55 -7.71
N ALA A 32 -2.88 16.45 -7.43
CA ALA A 32 -3.82 17.54 -7.58
C ALA A 32 -3.72 18.60 -6.45
N ALA A 33 -2.96 18.34 -5.38
CA ALA A 33 -2.66 19.31 -4.33
C ALA A 33 -1.20 19.79 -4.38
N ILE A 34 -0.26 18.89 -4.64
CA ILE A 34 1.19 19.11 -4.61
C ILE A 34 1.87 18.56 -5.88
N GLU A 35 3.14 18.85 -6.10
CA GLU A 35 3.90 18.18 -7.16
C GLU A 35 4.41 16.82 -6.66
N LEU A 36 3.90 15.73 -7.24
CA LEU A 36 4.27 14.37 -6.82
C LEU A 36 5.07 13.66 -7.91
N THR A 37 6.24 13.14 -7.55
CA THR A 37 7.01 12.20 -8.36
C THR A 37 7.08 10.83 -7.68
N VAL A 38 6.47 9.81 -8.30
CA VAL A 38 6.46 8.44 -7.80
C VAL A 38 7.62 7.64 -8.41
N MET A 39 8.58 7.27 -7.57
CA MET A 39 9.69 6.40 -7.90
C MET A 39 9.35 4.97 -7.48
N TYR A 40 9.46 4.03 -8.41
CA TYR A 40 9.19 2.62 -8.15
C TYR A 40 10.31 1.73 -8.69
N SER A 41 10.53 0.56 -8.10
CA SER A 41 11.68 -0.31 -8.45
C SER A 41 11.30 -1.61 -9.14
N ASP A 42 10.01 -1.82 -9.39
CA ASP A 42 9.48 -3.09 -9.91
C ASP A 42 8.17 -2.83 -10.65
N GLU A 43 8.04 -3.42 -11.84
CA GLU A 43 6.90 -3.24 -12.74
C GLU A 43 5.76 -4.24 -12.51
N VAL A 44 5.85 -5.09 -11.48
CA VAL A 44 4.80 -6.06 -11.15
C VAL A 44 3.41 -5.41 -11.10
N GLY A 45 2.53 -5.89 -11.99
CA GLY A 45 1.15 -5.43 -12.10
C GLY A 45 0.92 -4.27 -13.07
N ILE A 46 1.97 -3.54 -13.45
CA ILE A 46 1.98 -2.61 -14.59
C ILE A 46 2.12 -3.43 -15.88
N LYS A 47 3.15 -4.27 -15.92
CA LYS A 47 3.35 -5.30 -16.94
C LYS A 47 2.89 -6.65 -16.40
N GLU A 48 2.54 -7.54 -17.31
CA GLU A 48 2.26 -8.92 -16.95
C GLU A 48 3.52 -9.55 -16.34
N THR A 49 3.44 -9.96 -15.08
CA THR A 49 4.58 -10.56 -14.37
C THR A 49 4.10 -11.71 -13.50
N PHE A 50 4.87 -12.80 -13.48
CA PHE A 50 4.54 -13.93 -12.63
C PHE A 50 4.61 -13.55 -11.15
N ASN A 51 3.51 -13.75 -10.44
CA ASN A 51 3.44 -13.46 -9.03
C ASN A 51 3.39 -14.75 -8.20
N ARG A 52 4.41 -14.95 -7.35
CA ARG A 52 4.54 -16.13 -6.49
C ARG A 52 3.39 -16.30 -5.50
N LEU A 53 2.78 -15.20 -5.04
CA LEU A 53 1.70 -15.23 -4.07
C LEU A 53 0.40 -15.77 -4.68
N TRP A 54 0.14 -15.45 -5.95
CA TRP A 54 -1.04 -15.90 -6.68
C TRP A 54 -0.77 -17.11 -7.59
N ASN A 55 0.49 -17.53 -7.69
CA ASN A 55 0.95 -18.60 -8.56
C ASN A 55 0.44 -18.47 -10.02
N ARG A 56 0.40 -17.22 -10.52
CA ARG A 56 -0.07 -16.89 -11.87
C ARG A 56 0.53 -15.56 -12.34
N PRO A 57 0.58 -15.31 -13.65
CA PRO A 57 0.83 -13.97 -14.18
C PRO A 57 -0.24 -12.99 -13.69
N ILE A 58 0.18 -11.78 -13.34
CA ILE A 58 -0.74 -10.70 -12.98
C ILE A 58 -0.45 -9.45 -13.80
N GLN A 59 -1.51 -8.79 -14.22
CA GLN A 59 -1.55 -7.40 -14.67
C GLN A 59 -2.85 -6.82 -14.11
N TRP A 60 -2.82 -5.61 -13.55
CA TRP A 60 -4.01 -5.06 -12.88
C TRP A 60 -5.09 -4.56 -13.84
N GLY A 61 -4.77 -4.38 -15.13
CA GLY A 61 -5.73 -3.94 -16.14
C GLY A 61 -6.23 -2.50 -15.97
N VAL A 62 -5.58 -1.71 -15.11
CA VAL A 62 -5.90 -0.29 -14.85
C VAL A 62 -4.69 0.59 -15.11
N PRO A 63 -4.88 1.85 -15.51
CA PRO A 63 -3.76 2.76 -15.79
C PRO A 63 -3.10 3.25 -14.50
N LEU A 64 -2.13 2.47 -14.00
CA LEU A 64 -1.48 2.71 -12.71
C LEU A 64 -0.61 3.96 -12.66
N LEU A 65 -0.11 4.42 -13.80
CA LEU A 65 0.89 5.51 -13.90
C LEU A 65 0.30 6.85 -14.36
N GLU A 66 -1.02 6.92 -14.57
CA GLU A 66 -1.66 8.14 -15.05
C GLU A 66 -1.89 9.16 -13.94
N GLY A 67 -1.89 10.45 -14.30
CA GLY A 67 -2.29 11.56 -13.41
C GLY A 67 -1.23 12.03 -12.41
N PHE A 68 -0.01 11.51 -12.48
CA PHE A 68 1.16 11.96 -11.72
C PHE A 68 2.46 11.62 -12.46
N GLN A 69 3.58 12.22 -12.07
CA GLN A 69 4.88 11.85 -12.64
C GLN A 69 5.37 10.55 -12.01
N SER A 70 5.83 9.60 -12.82
CA SER A 70 6.38 8.34 -12.33
C SER A 70 7.71 8.00 -12.98
N LYS A 71 8.60 7.33 -12.24
CA LYS A 71 9.92 6.89 -12.68
C LYS A 71 10.23 5.48 -12.19
N LEU A 72 10.51 4.57 -13.11
CA LEU A 72 11.12 3.27 -12.78
C LEU A 72 12.59 3.50 -12.44
N LEU A 73 13.03 2.96 -11.31
CA LEU A 73 14.41 2.98 -10.85
C LEU A 73 15.11 1.69 -11.25
N ASP A 74 16.12 1.82 -12.12
CA ASP A 74 16.93 0.69 -12.58
C ASP A 74 18.02 0.28 -11.57
N GLY A 75 18.21 1.06 -10.50
CA GLY A 75 19.13 0.73 -9.42
C GLY A 75 19.64 1.93 -8.62
N PRO A 76 20.67 1.72 -7.78
CA PRO A 76 21.24 2.73 -6.90
C PRO A 76 21.69 4.02 -7.61
N ILE A 77 22.30 3.90 -8.79
CA ILE A 77 22.84 5.05 -9.55
C ILE A 77 21.72 5.99 -9.97
N ASP A 78 20.59 5.43 -10.43
CA ASP A 78 19.45 6.24 -10.87
C ASP A 78 18.76 6.91 -9.67
N LEU A 79 18.62 6.19 -8.55
CA LEU A 79 18.16 6.76 -7.28
C LEU A 79 19.04 7.94 -6.81
N ILE A 80 20.37 7.81 -6.89
CA ILE A 80 21.28 8.91 -6.53
C ILE A 80 21.07 10.09 -7.48
N LYS A 81 21.00 9.86 -8.79
CA LYS A 81 20.80 10.92 -9.80
C LYS A 81 19.47 11.66 -9.57
N ILE A 82 18.38 10.94 -9.33
CA ILE A 82 17.07 11.58 -9.16
C ILE A 82 17.01 12.39 -7.86
N LEU A 83 17.56 11.87 -6.75
CA LEU A 83 17.57 12.58 -5.47
C LEU A 83 18.52 13.78 -5.43
N THR A 84 19.59 13.78 -6.24
CA THR A 84 20.57 14.88 -6.28
C THR A 84 20.21 15.97 -7.28
N LYS A 85 19.59 15.60 -8.41
CA LYS A 85 19.21 16.57 -9.47
C LYS A 85 17.88 17.26 -9.20
N ASN A 86 16.94 16.59 -8.53
CA ASN A 86 15.64 17.16 -8.21
C ASN A 86 15.65 17.79 -6.81
N ARG A 87 15.00 18.94 -6.66
CA ARG A 87 14.86 19.65 -5.39
C ARG A 87 13.54 19.23 -4.73
N PHE A 88 13.52 18.05 -4.10
CA PHE A 88 12.37 17.60 -3.32
C PHE A 88 12.33 18.29 -1.96
N ASP A 89 11.15 18.76 -1.54
CA ASP A 89 10.91 19.31 -0.22
C ASP A 89 10.84 18.21 0.85
N ALA A 90 10.40 17.00 0.47
CA ALA A 90 10.50 15.79 1.29
C ALA A 90 10.37 14.52 0.43
N ILE A 91 10.80 13.38 1.00
CA ILE A 91 10.63 12.05 0.41
C ILE A 91 9.77 11.16 1.30
N ILE A 92 8.71 10.59 0.72
CA ILE A 92 7.91 9.52 1.33
C ILE A 92 8.53 8.18 0.98
N VAL A 93 8.90 7.37 1.97
CA VAL A 93 9.49 6.03 1.75
C VAL A 93 8.54 4.94 2.22
N TYR A 94 8.16 4.02 1.32
CA TYR A 94 7.26 2.90 1.60
C TYR A 94 8.03 1.70 2.17
N GLY A 95 8.18 1.66 3.49
CA GLY A 95 8.86 0.57 4.20
C GLY A 95 10.38 0.65 4.13
N TYR A 96 11.05 -0.27 4.83
CA TYR A 96 12.51 -0.27 5.00
C TYR A 96 13.17 -1.60 4.61
N SER A 97 12.42 -2.53 4.03
CA SER A 97 12.92 -3.88 3.73
C SER A 97 13.65 -3.98 2.39
N ASN A 98 13.54 -2.97 1.52
CA ASN A 98 14.20 -2.93 0.22
C ASN A 98 15.54 -2.16 0.32
N LEU A 99 16.59 -2.67 -0.32
CA LEU A 99 17.89 -2.03 -0.43
C LEU A 99 17.81 -0.59 -0.97
N LEU A 100 16.99 -0.34 -2.00
CA LEU A 100 16.83 1.01 -2.55
C LEU A 100 16.17 1.96 -1.55
N ASN A 101 15.21 1.48 -0.74
CA ASN A 101 14.60 2.30 0.31
C ASN A 101 15.62 2.64 1.40
N LEU A 102 16.42 1.66 1.83
CA LEU A 102 17.49 1.91 2.81
C LEU A 102 18.50 2.93 2.27
N LEU A 103 18.94 2.76 1.03
CA LEU A 103 19.86 3.69 0.40
C LEU A 103 19.26 5.10 0.30
N ALA A 104 17.99 5.22 -0.10
CA ALA A 104 17.29 6.51 -0.18
C ALA A 104 17.24 7.21 1.18
N ILE A 105 16.99 6.47 2.27
CA ILE A 105 16.98 7.03 3.63
C ILE A 105 18.33 7.68 3.95
N PHE A 106 19.44 6.97 3.72
CA PHE A 106 20.76 7.51 4.01
C PHE A 106 21.16 8.67 3.09
N ILE A 107 20.85 8.59 1.79
CA ILE A 107 21.10 9.69 0.84
C ILE A 107 20.30 10.93 1.23
N CYS A 108 19.01 10.81 1.52
CA CYS A 108 18.17 11.95 1.89
C CYS A 108 18.68 12.60 3.18
N ARG A 109 19.12 11.80 4.17
CA ARG A 109 19.73 12.34 5.38
C ARG A 109 21.05 13.07 5.10
N ALA A 110 21.90 12.56 4.21
CA ALA A 110 23.13 13.24 3.81
C ALA A 110 22.84 14.55 3.05
N LEU A 111 21.77 14.61 2.27
CA LEU A 111 21.33 15.79 1.53
C LEU A 111 20.49 16.77 2.36
N GLY A 112 20.14 16.43 3.60
CA GLY A 112 19.26 17.23 4.45
C GLY A 112 17.78 17.25 4.00
N ILE A 113 17.36 16.29 3.17
CA ILE A 113 15.99 16.18 2.68
C ILE A 113 15.12 15.51 3.77
N PRO A 114 14.01 16.14 4.20
CA PRO A 114 13.08 15.55 5.14
C PRO A 114 12.50 14.20 4.67
N LEU A 115 12.37 13.26 5.60
CA LEU A 115 11.92 11.90 5.34
C LEU A 115 10.60 11.61 6.05
N ILE A 116 9.64 11.08 5.28
CA ILE A 116 8.33 10.66 5.74
C ILE A 116 8.23 9.14 5.56
N PHE A 117 7.94 8.41 6.63
CA PHE A 117 7.74 6.96 6.57
C PHE A 117 6.30 6.62 6.23
N ARG A 118 6.08 5.65 5.34
CA ARG A 118 4.77 5.00 5.17
C ARG A 118 4.95 3.48 5.17
N GLY A 119 4.07 2.75 5.86
CA GLY A 119 4.14 1.29 5.88
C GLY A 119 3.03 0.63 6.68
N THR A 120 2.95 -0.69 6.60
CA THR A 120 1.85 -1.50 7.16
C THR A 120 2.30 -2.41 8.31
N ALA A 121 3.48 -2.19 8.86
CA ALA A 121 4.04 -3.06 9.89
C ALA A 121 3.21 -3.00 11.20
N THR A 122 3.02 -4.16 11.83
CA THR A 122 2.27 -4.33 13.09
C THR A 122 3.03 -5.27 14.04
N LEU A 123 2.62 -5.29 15.31
CA LEU A 123 3.18 -6.17 16.35
C LEU A 123 2.49 -7.55 16.43
N LEU A 124 1.57 -7.85 15.50
CA LEU A 124 0.72 -9.04 15.57
C LEU A 124 1.46 -10.34 15.25
N ASP A 125 2.56 -10.26 14.49
CA ASP A 125 3.33 -11.45 14.13
C ASP A 125 4.26 -11.85 15.29
N ARG A 126 4.00 -13.01 15.91
CA ARG A 126 4.84 -13.59 16.97
C ARG A 126 6.24 -13.95 16.44
N ARG A 127 7.30 -13.53 17.13
CA ARG A 127 8.70 -13.80 16.76
C ARG A 127 9.53 -14.18 17.98
N ASN A 128 10.67 -14.83 17.74
CA ASN A 128 11.64 -15.21 18.79
C ASN A 128 12.13 -13.96 19.54
N ARG A 129 12.11 -14.00 20.89
CA ARG A 129 12.44 -12.87 21.78
C ARG A 129 13.83 -12.29 21.55
N ALA A 130 14.83 -13.13 21.29
CA ALA A 130 16.20 -12.67 21.04
C ALA A 130 16.31 -11.89 19.72
N LYS A 131 15.63 -12.38 18.67
CA LYS A 131 15.56 -11.70 17.37
C LYS A 131 14.81 -10.38 17.46
N GLU A 132 13.80 -10.30 18.32
CA GLU A 132 13.06 -9.05 18.58
C GLU A 132 13.91 -7.98 19.27
N ALA A 133 14.78 -8.35 20.21
CA ALA A 133 15.66 -7.39 20.88
C ALA A 133 16.63 -6.70 19.89
N VAL A 134 17.31 -7.49 19.05
CA VAL A 134 18.23 -6.96 18.01
C VAL A 134 17.47 -6.09 17.01
N LYS A 135 16.33 -6.59 16.52
CA LYS A 135 15.46 -5.83 15.62
C LYS A 135 14.99 -4.53 16.26
N ALA A 136 14.66 -4.53 17.54
CA ALA A 136 14.22 -3.32 18.24
C ALA A 136 15.32 -2.26 18.29
N MET A 137 16.57 -2.66 18.51
CA MET A 137 17.69 -1.72 18.47
C MET A 137 17.87 -1.12 17.07
N ILE A 138 17.86 -1.96 16.03
CA ILE A 138 18.02 -1.53 14.64
C ILE A 138 16.88 -0.58 14.23
N LEU A 139 15.62 -0.95 14.50
CA LEU A 139 14.46 -0.15 14.11
C LEU A 139 14.35 1.15 14.90
N LYS A 140 14.72 1.17 16.19
CA LYS A 140 14.81 2.40 16.98
C LYS A 140 15.81 3.38 16.35
N GLY A 141 16.98 2.89 15.93
CA GLY A 141 17.98 3.71 15.23
C GLY A 141 17.46 4.20 13.88
N LEU A 142 16.91 3.30 13.07
CA LEU A 142 16.39 3.61 11.75
C LEU A 142 15.24 4.63 11.79
N PHE A 143 14.29 4.47 12.70
CA PHE A 143 13.13 5.37 12.80
C PHE A 143 13.46 6.76 13.31
N LYS A 144 14.61 6.95 13.98
CA LYS A 144 15.12 8.30 14.27
C LYS A 144 15.51 9.07 13.01
N LEU A 145 15.78 8.36 11.91
CA LEU A 145 16.04 8.94 10.59
C LEU A 145 14.75 9.33 9.86
N PHE A 146 13.60 9.45 10.52
CA PHE A 146 12.36 9.94 9.92
C PHE A 146 11.80 11.14 10.71
N ASP A 147 11.26 12.10 9.96
CA ASP A 147 10.69 13.35 10.48
C ASP A 147 9.18 13.21 10.72
N ALA A 148 8.50 12.41 9.89
CA ALA A 148 7.08 12.08 10.04
C ALA A 148 6.77 10.63 9.67
N PHE A 149 5.63 10.13 10.14
CA PHE A 149 5.13 8.77 9.94
C PHE A 149 3.65 8.82 9.55
N LEU A 150 3.34 8.26 8.37
CA LEU A 150 1.97 8.09 7.90
C LEU A 150 1.47 6.72 8.38
N VAL A 151 0.54 6.72 9.33
CA VAL A 151 0.05 5.51 10.00
C VAL A 151 -1.30 5.09 9.46
N GLY A 152 -1.45 3.82 9.12
CA GLY A 152 -2.70 3.28 8.54
C GLY A 152 -3.82 3.01 9.55
N GLY A 153 -3.50 2.93 10.84
CA GLY A 153 -4.44 2.59 11.91
C GLY A 153 -3.77 2.37 13.26
N SER A 154 -4.55 1.94 14.27
CA SER A 154 -4.07 1.75 15.65
C SER A 154 -2.90 0.77 15.75
N TYR A 155 -3.02 -0.44 15.19
CA TYR A 155 -1.95 -1.44 15.24
C TYR A 155 -0.62 -0.97 14.62
N ASN A 156 -0.69 -0.12 13.60
CA ASN A 156 0.49 0.44 12.96
C ASN A 156 1.09 1.60 13.77
N ARG A 157 0.24 2.43 14.39
CA ARG A 157 0.67 3.43 15.37
C ARG A 157 1.37 2.79 16.57
N ASP A 158 0.79 1.73 17.13
CA ASP A 158 1.35 1.01 18.28
C ASP A 158 2.71 0.39 17.94
N TYR A 159 2.86 -0.09 16.70
CA TYR A 159 4.14 -0.57 16.19
C TYR A 159 5.23 0.50 16.23
N PHE A 160 4.99 1.70 15.69
CA PHE A 160 5.98 2.77 15.73
C PHE A 160 6.23 3.29 17.15
N HIS A 161 5.19 3.36 17.97
CA HIS A 161 5.32 3.76 19.36
C HIS A 161 6.23 2.80 20.14
N ASN A 162 6.07 1.50 19.95
CA ASN A 162 6.91 0.46 20.55
C ASN A 162 8.41 0.61 20.18
N TYR A 163 8.70 1.15 18.99
CA TYR A 163 10.07 1.46 18.56
C TYR A 163 10.48 2.92 18.82
N GLY A 164 9.81 3.61 19.75
CA GLY A 164 10.24 4.91 20.29
C GLY A 164 9.91 6.12 19.41
N VAL A 165 9.02 5.97 18.43
CA VAL A 165 8.53 7.10 17.65
C VAL A 165 7.51 7.90 18.48
N GLU A 166 7.67 9.21 18.47
CA GLU A 166 6.82 10.12 19.24
C GLU A 166 5.47 10.34 18.54
N LYS A 167 4.39 10.44 19.32
CA LYS A 167 3.03 10.63 18.79
C LYS A 167 2.89 11.85 17.89
N ARG A 168 3.62 12.94 18.17
CA ARG A 168 3.58 14.18 17.36
C ARG A 168 4.11 14.01 15.93
N LYS A 169 4.90 12.96 15.68
CA LYS A 169 5.41 12.63 14.33
C LYS A 169 4.45 11.73 13.56
N MET A 170 3.35 11.26 14.16
CA MET A 170 2.45 10.28 13.55
C MET A 170 1.17 10.93 13.05
N PHE A 171 0.89 10.75 11.76
CA PHE A 171 -0.26 11.31 11.07
C PHE A 171 -1.10 10.17 10.50
N LEU A 172 -2.40 10.16 10.81
CA LEU A 172 -3.31 9.12 10.36
C LEU A 172 -3.59 9.27 8.87
N VAL A 173 -3.20 8.27 8.08
CA VAL A 173 -3.51 8.14 6.65
C VAL A 173 -3.98 6.70 6.43
N PRO A 174 -5.30 6.45 6.54
CA PRO A 174 -5.86 5.12 6.39
C PRO A 174 -5.58 4.55 4.99
N PHE A 175 -5.39 3.23 4.93
CA PHE A 175 -5.37 2.53 3.65
C PHE A 175 -6.80 2.42 3.13
N THR A 176 -7.18 3.32 2.23
CA THR A 176 -8.48 3.34 1.57
C THR A 176 -8.34 3.00 0.09
N VAL A 177 -9.44 2.59 -0.50
CA VAL A 177 -9.60 2.46 -1.95
C VAL A 177 -10.34 3.69 -2.49
N ASP A 178 -10.48 3.77 -3.82
CA ASP A 178 -11.40 4.73 -4.45
C ASP A 178 -12.85 4.30 -4.21
N VAL A 179 -13.38 4.69 -3.05
CA VAL A 179 -14.74 4.34 -2.61
C VAL A 179 -15.80 4.81 -3.61
N GLN A 180 -15.60 6.00 -4.20
CA GLN A 180 -16.57 6.57 -5.13
C GLN A 180 -16.61 5.78 -6.43
N TRP A 181 -15.46 5.36 -6.94
CA TRP A 181 -15.39 4.49 -8.11
C TRP A 181 -16.09 3.15 -7.86
N PHE A 182 -15.81 2.49 -6.73
CA PHE A 182 -16.46 1.22 -6.39
C PHE A 182 -17.98 1.36 -6.23
N ALA A 183 -18.46 2.43 -5.60
CA ALA A 183 -19.88 2.71 -5.46
C ALA A 183 -20.55 2.89 -6.84
N THR A 184 -19.91 3.64 -7.73
CA THR A 184 -20.41 3.92 -9.09
C THR A 184 -20.46 2.63 -9.93
N GLU A 185 -19.43 1.79 -9.87
CA GLU A 185 -19.43 0.50 -10.57
C GLU A 185 -20.49 -0.46 -10.02
N ALA A 186 -20.70 -0.48 -8.71
CA ALA A 186 -21.76 -1.28 -8.10
C ALA A 186 -23.15 -0.83 -8.56
N GLU A 187 -23.38 0.49 -8.67
CA GLU A 187 -24.66 1.05 -9.11
C GLU A 187 -25.01 0.64 -10.55
N LYS A 188 -24.03 0.66 -11.47
CA LYS A 188 -24.18 0.20 -12.86
C LYS A 188 -24.64 -1.26 -12.98
N LEU A 189 -24.33 -2.08 -11.97
CA LEU A 189 -24.63 -3.51 -11.93
C LEU A 189 -25.88 -3.84 -11.09
N SER A 190 -26.49 -2.86 -10.42
CA SER A 190 -27.60 -3.06 -9.48
C SER A 190 -28.78 -3.86 -10.07
N GLY A 191 -29.14 -3.58 -11.34
CA GLY A 191 -30.21 -4.28 -12.06
C GLY A 191 -29.82 -5.64 -12.64
N GLN A 192 -28.55 -6.03 -12.59
CA GLN A 192 -28.02 -7.23 -13.23
C GLN A 192 -27.82 -8.40 -12.26
N LYS A 193 -28.27 -8.27 -11.00
CA LYS A 193 -28.03 -9.25 -9.94
C LYS A 193 -28.39 -10.68 -10.36
N GLN A 194 -29.58 -10.89 -10.92
CA GLN A 194 -30.05 -12.22 -11.29
C GLN A 194 -29.26 -12.80 -12.47
N VAL A 195 -29.02 -11.98 -13.50
CA VAL A 195 -28.21 -12.35 -14.67
C VAL A 195 -26.77 -12.71 -14.27
N LEU A 196 -26.17 -11.96 -13.35
CA LEU A 196 -24.83 -12.23 -12.84
C LEU A 196 -24.81 -13.52 -12.01
N LYS A 197 -25.81 -13.72 -11.15
CA LYS A 197 -25.95 -14.97 -10.39
C LYS A 197 -26.02 -16.18 -11.32
N GLU A 198 -26.89 -16.14 -12.33
CA GLU A 198 -27.03 -17.20 -13.34
C GLU A 198 -25.73 -17.43 -14.12
N ARG A 199 -25.08 -16.35 -14.58
CA ARG A 199 -23.78 -16.42 -15.29
C ARG A 199 -22.71 -17.14 -14.50
N TYR A 200 -22.66 -16.96 -13.19
CA TYR A 200 -21.66 -17.57 -12.30
C TYR A 200 -22.16 -18.85 -11.63
N GLY A 201 -23.34 -19.38 -11.99
CA GLY A 201 -23.90 -20.59 -11.39
C GLY A 201 -24.29 -20.44 -9.91
N ILE A 202 -24.54 -19.22 -9.46
CA ILE A 202 -24.90 -18.91 -8.07
C ILE A 202 -26.43 -19.05 -7.94
N ASN A 203 -26.88 -20.22 -7.50
CA ASN A 203 -28.30 -20.56 -7.36
C ASN A 203 -28.80 -20.60 -5.91
N ALA A 204 -28.09 -19.93 -5.00
CA ALA A 204 -28.44 -19.85 -3.59
C ALA A 204 -29.13 -18.53 -3.21
N GLU A 205 -30.03 -18.61 -2.23
CA GLU A 205 -30.67 -17.45 -1.61
C GLU A 205 -29.64 -16.68 -0.78
N VAL A 206 -28.93 -17.40 0.09
CA VAL A 206 -27.87 -16.86 0.93
C VAL A 206 -26.51 -17.19 0.33
N VAL A 207 -25.74 -16.15 0.00
CA VAL A 207 -24.40 -16.29 -0.58
C VAL A 207 -23.39 -15.72 0.39
N ILE A 208 -22.45 -16.55 0.84
CA ILE A 208 -21.27 -16.14 1.60
C ILE A 208 -20.14 -15.98 0.61
N LEU A 209 -19.59 -14.76 0.51
CA LEU A 209 -18.48 -14.46 -0.37
C LEU A 209 -17.18 -14.31 0.43
N PHE A 210 -16.15 -15.06 0.03
CA PHE A 210 -14.78 -14.88 0.49
C PHE A 210 -13.95 -14.33 -0.66
N VAL A 211 -13.26 -13.21 -0.44
CA VAL A 211 -12.31 -12.65 -1.40
C VAL A 211 -10.97 -12.46 -0.70
N GLY A 212 -10.02 -13.32 -1.01
CA GLY A 212 -8.68 -13.21 -0.45
C GLY A 212 -7.79 -14.40 -0.77
N ASN A 213 -6.51 -14.26 -0.47
CA ASN A 213 -5.57 -15.36 -0.65
C ASN A 213 -5.88 -16.48 0.35
N LEU A 214 -5.87 -17.73 -0.11
CA LEU A 214 -6.07 -18.94 0.69
C LEU A 214 -4.86 -19.25 1.59
N THR A 215 -4.60 -18.33 2.52
CA THR A 215 -3.50 -18.40 3.47
C THR A 215 -4.05 -18.52 4.89
N PRO A 216 -3.37 -19.20 5.83
CA PRO A 216 -3.85 -19.34 7.21
C PRO A 216 -4.22 -17.99 7.86
N LYS A 217 -3.44 -16.94 7.58
CA LYS A 217 -3.69 -15.56 8.08
C LYS A 217 -5.04 -14.99 7.64
N LYS A 218 -5.59 -15.43 6.50
CA LYS A 218 -6.91 -15.02 5.98
C LYS A 218 -8.05 -15.91 6.46
N GLY A 219 -7.75 -16.94 7.26
CA GLY A 219 -8.76 -17.77 7.91
C GLY A 219 -9.55 -18.79 7.05
N PRO A 220 -9.12 -19.24 5.85
CA PRO A 220 -9.90 -20.23 5.09
C PRO A 220 -10.06 -21.56 5.86
N HIS A 221 -9.07 -21.92 6.68
CA HIS A 221 -9.10 -23.07 7.58
C HIS A 221 -10.15 -22.98 8.69
N ILE A 222 -10.67 -21.78 8.99
CA ILE A 222 -11.78 -21.55 9.92
C ILE A 222 -13.09 -21.47 9.14
N LEU A 223 -13.08 -20.73 8.02
CA LEU A 223 -14.25 -20.51 7.17
C LEU A 223 -14.83 -21.82 6.63
N LEU A 224 -13.99 -22.70 6.07
CA LEU A 224 -14.46 -23.93 5.43
C LEU A 224 -15.15 -24.89 6.42
N PRO A 225 -14.59 -25.21 7.61
CA PRO A 225 -15.31 -25.99 8.61
C PRO A 225 -16.59 -25.33 9.12
N ALA A 226 -16.57 -24.01 9.33
CA ALA A 226 -17.74 -23.27 9.79
C ALA A 226 -18.88 -23.33 8.76
N PHE A 227 -18.56 -23.13 7.48
CA PHE A 227 -19.52 -23.27 6.40
C PHE A 227 -20.09 -24.69 6.30
N ARG A 228 -19.26 -25.72 6.48
CA ARG A 228 -19.71 -27.12 6.49
C ARG A 228 -20.74 -27.41 7.59
N ILE A 229 -20.63 -26.75 8.75
CA ILE A 229 -21.62 -26.87 9.83
C ILE A 229 -22.90 -26.15 9.42
N LEU A 230 -22.78 -24.90 8.98
CA LEU A 230 -23.91 -24.07 8.55
C LEU A 230 -24.74 -24.74 7.44
N ALA A 231 -24.07 -25.31 6.44
CA ALA A 231 -24.72 -25.95 5.29
C ALA A 231 -25.54 -27.21 5.66
N LYS A 232 -25.43 -27.73 6.89
CA LYS A 232 -26.30 -28.82 7.39
C LYS A 232 -27.57 -28.31 8.06
N GLU A 233 -27.55 -27.07 8.54
CA GLU A 233 -28.65 -26.47 9.31
C GLU A 233 -29.47 -25.49 8.47
N VAL A 234 -28.86 -24.91 7.43
CA VAL A 234 -29.48 -23.90 6.56
C VAL A 234 -29.47 -24.40 5.13
N GLU A 235 -30.66 -24.64 4.59
CA GLU A 235 -30.85 -24.93 3.16
C GLU A 235 -30.62 -23.66 2.32
N GLY A 236 -30.23 -23.84 1.06
CA GLY A 236 -30.10 -22.71 0.12
C GLY A 236 -28.94 -21.75 0.41
N VAL A 237 -27.91 -22.17 1.16
CA VAL A 237 -26.68 -21.42 1.39
C VAL A 237 -25.55 -21.86 0.46
N MET A 238 -24.78 -20.92 -0.09
CA MET A 238 -23.61 -21.18 -0.93
C MET A 238 -22.41 -20.36 -0.46
N LEU A 239 -21.23 -21.00 -0.47
CA LEU A 239 -19.95 -20.33 -0.26
C LEU A 239 -19.24 -20.16 -1.60
N VAL A 240 -18.89 -18.92 -1.93
CA VAL A 240 -18.09 -18.54 -3.09
C VAL A 240 -16.72 -18.05 -2.60
N ILE A 241 -15.63 -18.58 -3.17
CA ILE A 241 -14.23 -18.35 -2.77
C ILE A 241 -13.42 -17.84 -3.97
#